data_AF-A0AAD7MY71-F1
#
_entry.id   AF-A0AAD7MY71-F1
#
_cell.length_a   1.000
_cell.length_b   1.000
_cell.length_c   1.000
_cell.angle_alpha   90.00
_cell.angle_beta   90.00
_cell.angle_gamma   90.00
#
_symmetry.space_group_name_H-M   'P 1'
#
loop_
_entity.id
_entity.type
_entity.pdbx_description
1 polymer ?
#
loop_
_entity_poly.entity_id
_entity_poly.type
_entity_poly.pdbx_seq_one_letter_code
_entity_poly.pdbx_strand_id
1 'polypeptide(L)'
;VFPGLGNLAFMLLEYRLGHRALRSALIENLRWFQFLVFFFGGLSIHLATAILAHMCSYDMTWGSTLKELERSTFWIEVPRIWGNFKLLFIICFTGVLTMILFALVPFEWRIQANTALIIRVSLGVGCHVLLP
;
A
#
# COMPACT_ATOMS: atom_id res chain seq x y z
N VAL A 1 0.54 0.98 12.33
CA VAL A 1 0.83 1.81 13.53
C VAL A 1 0.60 3.28 13.23
N PHE A 2 1.35 3.87 12.28
CA PHE A 2 1.27 5.28 11.91
C PHE A 2 -0.16 5.78 11.58
N PRO A 3 -0.93 5.17 10.65
CA PRO A 3 -2.28 5.63 10.35
C PRO A 3 -3.27 5.42 11.51
N GLY A 4 -3.02 4.49 12.43
CA GLY A 4 -3.92 4.24 13.57
C GLY A 4 -3.70 5.24 14.69
N LEU A 5 -2.49 5.24 15.26
CA LEU A 5 -2.16 6.09 16.41
C LEU A 5 -2.10 7.56 16.04
N GLY A 6 -1.66 7.91 14.82
CA GLY A 6 -1.61 9.29 14.35
C GLY A 6 -3.00 9.93 14.25
N ASN A 7 -3.94 9.25 13.60
CA ASN A 7 -5.33 9.73 13.50
C ASN A 7 -6.02 9.78 14.87
N LEU A 8 -5.74 8.81 15.76
CA LEU A 8 -6.27 8.82 17.13
C LEU A 8 -5.73 10.01 17.93
N ALA A 9 -4.43 10.27 17.86
CA ALA A 9 -3.81 11.42 18.53
C ALA A 9 -4.35 12.76 17.99
N PHE A 10 -4.53 12.87 16.68
CA PHE A 10 -5.09 14.05 16.04
C PHE A 10 -6.55 14.30 16.46
N MET A 11 -7.38 13.26 16.48
CA MET A 11 -8.76 13.34 16.97
C MET A 11 -8.83 13.81 18.43
N LEU A 12 -7.97 13.29 19.30
CA LEU A 12 -7.91 13.71 20.70
C LEU A 12 -7.45 15.18 20.84
N LEU A 13 -6.52 15.63 20.00
CA LEU A 13 -6.06 17.01 19.96
C LEU A 13 -7.18 17.98 19.55
N GLU A 14 -7.90 17.69 18.45
CA GLU A 14 -9.03 18.51 17.99
C GLU A 14 -10.13 18.62 19.05
N TYR A 15 -10.42 17.52 19.73
CA TYR A 15 -11.39 17.51 20.83
C TYR A 15 -10.91 18.36 22.01
N ARG A 16 -9.63 18.27 22.39
CA ARG A 16 -9.04 19.07 23.47
C ARG A 16 -9.01 20.57 23.18
N LEU A 17 -8.79 20.96 21.92
CA LEU A 17 -8.80 22.35 21.48
C LEU A 17 -10.22 22.91 21.33
N GLY A 18 -11.25 22.09 21.49
CA GLY A 18 -12.64 22.50 21.33
C GLY A 18 -13.04 22.81 19.88
N HIS A 19 -12.18 22.49 18.90
CA HIS A 19 -12.47 22.74 17.49
C HIS A 19 -13.60 21.86 16.98
N ARG A 20 -13.68 20.61 17.47
CA ARG A 20 -14.66 19.60 17.00
C ARG A 20 -15.11 18.66 18.10
N ALA A 21 -16.35 18.19 18.00
CA ALA A 21 -16.86 17.13 18.86
C ALA A 21 -16.20 15.78 18.53
N LEU A 22 -15.94 14.98 19.57
CA LEU A 22 -15.20 13.71 19.47
C LEU A 22 -15.79 12.74 18.43
N ARG A 23 -17.12 12.64 18.35
CA ARG A 23 -17.81 11.78 17.37
C ARG A 23 -17.61 12.25 15.93
N SER A 24 -17.66 13.57 15.70
CA SER A 24 -17.46 14.14 14.37
C SER A 24 -16.02 13.93 13.90
N ALA A 25 -15.05 14.18 14.77
CA ALA A 25 -13.63 13.96 14.47
C ALA A 25 -13.34 12.47 14.22
N LEU A 26 -13.91 11.56 15.00
CA LEU A 26 -13.74 10.11 14.81
C LEU A 26 -14.22 9.63 13.44
N ILE A 27 -15.42 10.03 13.01
CA ILE A 27 -16.00 9.61 11.72
C ILE A 27 -15.11 10.09 10.57
N GLU A 28 -14.66 11.34 10.64
CA GLU A 28 -13.77 11.88 9.62
C GLU A 28 -12.42 11.15 9.57
N ASN A 29 -11.79 10.92 10.72
CA ASN A 29 -10.54 10.18 10.80
C ASN A 29 -10.70 8.73 10.28
N LEU A 30 -11.81 8.06 10.58
CA LEU A 30 -12.07 6.69 10.11
C LEU A 30 -12.28 6.62 8.59
N ARG A 31 -12.91 7.65 8.00
CA ARG A 31 -13.06 7.77 6.54
C ARG A 31 -11.70 7.84 5.83
N TRP A 32 -10.78 8.64 6.37
CA TRP A 32 -9.44 8.79 5.79
C TRP A 32 -8.48 7.65 6.14
N PHE A 33 -8.71 6.97 7.25
CA PHE A 33 -7.88 5.86 7.72
C PHE A 33 -7.67 4.78 6.65
N GLN A 34 -8.73 4.40 5.94
CA GLN A 34 -8.68 3.39 4.88
C GLN A 34 -7.69 3.79 3.78
N PHE A 35 -7.80 5.03 3.28
CA PHE A 35 -6.88 5.57 2.29
C PHE A 35 -5.43 5.57 2.79
N LEU A 36 -5.20 6.00 4.04
CA LEU A 36 -3.87 6.05 4.63
C LEU A 36 -3.25 4.65 4.81
N VAL A 37 -4.06 3.64 5.15
CA VAL A 37 -3.57 2.26 5.26
C VAL A 37 -3.07 1.73 3.92
N PHE A 38 -3.84 1.90 2.85
CA PHE A 38 -3.43 1.45 1.53
C PHE A 38 -2.22 2.25 1.02
N PHE A 39 -2.23 3.57 1.19
CA PHE A 39 -1.14 4.44 0.74
C PHE A 39 0.18 4.11 1.44
N PHE A 40 0.22 4.17 2.78
CA PHE A 40 1.45 3.87 3.51
C PHE A 40 1.85 2.40 3.44
N GLY A 41 0.88 1.49 3.26
CA GLY A 41 1.17 0.07 3.01
C GLY A 41 1.84 -0.16 1.65
N GLY A 42 1.42 0.58 0.61
CA GLY A 42 1.93 0.47 -0.75
C GLY A 42 3.28 1.16 -1.00
N LEU A 43 3.72 2.06 -0.12
CA LEU A 43 4.98 2.81 -0.32
C LEU A 43 6.27 1.97 -0.23
N SER A 44 6.21 0.78 0.37
CA SER A 44 7.44 0.06 0.79
C SER A 44 8.34 -0.37 -0.39
N ILE A 45 7.77 -0.90 -1.48
CA ILE A 45 8.51 -1.28 -2.69
C ILE A 45 9.15 -0.06 -3.34
N HIS A 46 8.44 1.06 -3.45
CA HIS A 46 8.98 2.30 -4.02
C HIS A 46 10.14 2.85 -3.21
N LEU A 47 10.02 2.83 -1.88
CA LEU A 47 11.09 3.25 -0.99
C LEU A 47 12.30 2.31 -1.10
N ALA A 48 12.07 1.00 -1.15
CA ALA A 48 13.12 0.01 -1.35
C ALA A 48 13.84 0.21 -2.70
N THR A 49 13.10 0.48 -3.79
CA THR A 49 13.70 0.77 -5.09
C THR A 49 14.53 2.05 -5.07
N ALA A 50 14.09 3.08 -4.35
CA ALA A 50 14.84 4.32 -4.21
C ALA A 50 16.16 4.13 -3.44
N ILE A 51 16.10 3.36 -2.35
CA ILE A 51 17.28 3.03 -1.54
C ILE A 51 18.25 2.17 -2.35
N LEU A 52 17.76 1.13 -3.03
CA LEU A 52 18.59 0.27 -3.88
C LEU A 52 19.22 1.04 -5.03
N ALA A 53 18.46 1.94 -5.69
CA ALA A 53 19.00 2.79 -6.74
C ALA A 53 20.13 3.66 -6.21
N HIS A 54 19.96 4.27 -5.03
CA HIS A 54 21.01 5.05 -4.38
C HIS A 54 22.25 4.22 -4.05
N MET A 55 22.07 3.03 -3.45
CA MET A 55 23.17 2.13 -3.07
C MET A 55 23.95 1.61 -4.28
N CYS A 56 23.28 1.41 -5.41
CA CYS A 56 23.89 0.92 -6.65
C CYS A 56 24.30 2.05 -7.61
N SER A 57 24.20 3.32 -7.19
CA SER A 57 24.44 4.49 -8.07
C SER A 57 23.67 4.40 -9.40
N TYR A 58 22.45 3.86 -9.35
CA TYR A 58 21.55 3.83 -10.48
C TYR A 58 20.81 5.16 -10.59
N ASP A 59 20.92 5.80 -11.75
CA ASP A 59 20.24 7.06 -12.03
C ASP A 59 18.73 6.85 -12.10
N MET A 60 18.06 7.14 -10.99
CA MET A 60 16.61 7.12 -10.86
C MET A 60 16.08 8.54 -10.79
N THR A 61 15.14 8.87 -11.69
CA THR A 61 14.41 10.14 -11.64
C THR A 61 13.04 9.92 -11.03
N TRP A 62 12.63 10.85 -10.17
CA TRP A 62 11.25 10.91 -9.69
C TRP A 62 10.44 11.69 -10.72
N GLY A 63 9.42 11.05 -11.31
CA GLY A 63 8.45 11.76 -12.13
C GLY A 63 7.76 12.83 -11.28
N SER A 64 7.84 14.09 -11.68
CA SER A 64 7.04 15.13 -11.05
C SER A 64 5.58 14.92 -11.42
N THR A 65 4.68 15.10 -10.45
CA THR A 65 3.24 15.14 -10.74
C THR A 65 3.00 16.17 -11.83
N LEU A 66 2.49 15.73 -12.98
CA LEU A 66 2.21 16.62 -14.11
C LEU A 66 1.25 17.72 -13.63
N LYS A 67 1.68 18.98 -13.77
CA LYS A 67 0.92 20.15 -13.30
C LYS A 67 -0.36 20.38 -14.12
N GLU A 68 -0.44 19.81 -15.31
CA GLU A 68 -1.64 19.77 -16.15
C GLU A 68 -2.04 18.32 -16.36
N LEU A 69 -3.24 17.97 -15.89
CA LEU A 69 -3.81 16.65 -16.11
C LEU A 69 -4.27 16.58 -17.57
N GLU A 70 -3.49 15.91 -18.42
CA GLU A 70 -3.97 15.52 -19.74
C GLU A 70 -5.29 14.74 -19.57
N ARG A 71 -6.33 15.09 -20.33
CA ARG A 71 -7.60 14.35 -20.31
C ARG A 71 -7.36 12.94 -20.83
N SER A 72 -7.05 12.01 -19.94
CA SER A 72 -6.99 10.57 -20.24
C SER A 72 -8.33 9.90 -19.92
N THR A 73 -8.61 8.81 -20.63
CA THR A 73 -9.73 7.93 -20.32
C THR A 73 -9.23 6.71 -19.56
N PHE A 74 -10.14 6.00 -18.89
CA PHE A 74 -9.83 4.76 -18.17
C PHE A 74 -9.01 3.76 -19.03
N TRP A 75 -9.36 3.64 -20.31
CA TRP A 75 -8.72 2.72 -21.25
C TRP A 75 -7.30 3.14 -21.68
N ILE A 76 -6.91 4.40 -21.48
CA ILE A 76 -5.54 4.88 -21.72
C ILE A 76 -4.70 4.70 -20.46
N GLU A 77 -5.27 5.01 -19.30
CA GLU A 77 -4.52 5.02 -18.04
C GLU A 77 -4.24 3.60 -17.52
N VAL A 78 -5.17 2.65 -17.66
CA VAL A 78 -4.97 1.27 -17.18
C VAL A 78 -3.78 0.58 -17.88
N PRO A 79 -3.66 0.59 -19.22
CA PRO A 79 -2.48 0.03 -19.89
C PRO A 79 -1.19 0.77 -19.54
N ARG A 80 -1.25 2.09 -19.31
CA ARG A 80 -0.10 2.90 -18.88
C ARG A 80 0.39 2.49 -17.49
N ILE A 81 -0.53 2.33 -16.53
CA ILE A 81 -0.22 1.83 -15.18
C ILE A 81 0.41 0.44 -15.27
N TRP A 82 -0.22 -0.48 -16.02
CA TRP A 82 0.36 -1.81 -16.22
C TRP A 82 1.75 -1.74 -16.85
N GLY A 83 1.95 -0.81 -17.78
CA GLY A 83 3.22 -0.54 -18.46
C GLY A 83 4.34 -0.10 -17.52
N ASN A 84 4.03 0.85 -16.64
CA ASN A 84 5.01 1.50 -15.76
C ASN A 84 5.33 0.67 -14.51
N PHE A 85 4.35 -0.06 -13.99
CA PHE A 85 4.45 -0.79 -12.72
C PHE A 85 4.56 -2.32 -12.90
N LYS A 86 4.99 -2.79 -14.06
CA LYS A 86 5.12 -4.24 -14.38
C LYS A 86 5.88 -5.01 -13.30
N LEU A 87 7.00 -4.47 -12.83
CA LEU A 87 7.84 -5.14 -11.84
C LEU A 87 7.10 -5.32 -10.51
N LEU A 88 6.38 -4.29 -10.07
CA LEU A 88 5.56 -4.35 -8.86
C LEU A 88 4.48 -5.43 -8.99
N PHE A 89 3.77 -5.48 -10.12
CA PHE A 89 2.76 -6.50 -10.37
C PHE A 89 3.36 -7.91 -10.39
N ILE A 90 4.52 -8.10 -11.03
CA ILE A 90 5.22 -9.39 -11.05
C ILE A 90 5.57 -9.84 -9.63
N ILE A 91 6.13 -8.96 -8.81
CA ILE A 91 6.48 -9.27 -7.41
C ILE A 91 5.22 -9.66 -6.62
N CYS A 92 4.15 -8.87 -6.76
CA CYS A 92 2.88 -9.12 -6.07
C CYS A 92 2.24 -10.45 -6.48
N PHE A 93 2.13 -10.72 -7.78
CA PHE A 93 1.55 -11.98 -8.29
C PHE A 93 2.40 -13.20 -7.92
N THR A 94 3.73 -13.05 -7.93
CA THR A 94 4.63 -14.12 -7.45
C THR A 94 4.41 -14.38 -5.96
N GLY A 95 4.22 -13.33 -5.15
CA GLY A 95 3.85 -13.45 -3.74
C GLY A 95 2.53 -14.20 -3.53
N VAL A 96 1.49 -13.89 -4.30
CA VAL A 96 0.21 -14.62 -4.20
C VAL A 96 0.35 -16.06 -4.67
N LEU A 97 1.06 -16.30 -5.78
CA LEU A 97 1.27 -17.64 -6.32
C LEU A 97 2.02 -18.52 -5.32
N THR A 98 3.08 -18.01 -4.69
CA THR A 98 3.82 -18.76 -3.67
C THR A 98 2.94 -19.11 -2.48
N MET A 99 2.07 -18.20 -2.01
CA MET A 99 1.10 -18.51 -0.95
C MET A 99 0.17 -19.67 -1.32
N ILE A 100 -0.33 -19.69 -2.56
CA ILE A 100 -1.20 -20.76 -3.05
C ILE A 100 -0.44 -22.08 -3.14
N LEU A 101 0.77 -22.07 -3.73
CA LEU A 101 1.58 -23.26 -3.89
C LEU A 101 1.90 -23.90 -2.53
N PHE A 102 2.34 -23.12 -1.53
CA PHE A 102 2.65 -23.64 -0.20
C PHE A 102 1.43 -24.19 0.56
N ALA A 103 0.20 -23.80 0.18
CA ALA A 103 -1.01 -24.39 0.73
C ALA A 103 -1.31 -25.78 0.14
N LEU A 104 -0.82 -26.07 -1.07
CA LEU A 104 -1.09 -27.32 -1.81
C LEU A 104 -0.02 -28.40 -1.61
N VAL A 105 1.10 -28.06 -0.98
CA VAL A 105 2.21 -28.97 -0.68
C VAL A 105 1.76 -30.14 0.25
N PRO A 106 2.36 -31.35 0.14
CA PRO A 106 2.10 -32.48 1.02
C PRO A 106 2.19 -32.10 2.50
N PHE A 107 1.41 -32.78 3.36
CA PHE A 107 1.25 -32.42 4.77
C PHE A 107 2.58 -32.21 5.51
N GLU A 108 3.59 -33.06 5.24
CA GLU A 108 4.91 -33.00 5.86
C GLU A 108 5.68 -31.69 5.59
N TRP A 109 5.43 -31.05 4.45
CA TRP A 109 6.09 -29.82 4.02
C TRP A 109 5.14 -28.61 4.04
N ARG A 110 3.89 -28.83 4.49
CA ARG A 110 2.88 -27.78 4.53
C ARG A 110 3.21 -26.82 5.66
N ILE A 111 3.40 -25.56 5.30
CA ILE A 111 3.44 -24.49 6.30
C ILE A 111 2.06 -24.45 6.94
N GLN A 112 1.98 -24.76 8.24
CA GLN A 112 0.74 -24.63 8.99
C GLN A 112 0.30 -23.18 8.87
N ALA A 113 -0.82 -22.98 8.18
CA ALA A 113 -1.34 -21.68 7.83
C ALA A 113 -1.68 -20.90 9.10
N ASN A 114 -0.73 -20.12 9.61
CA ASN A 114 -1.03 -19.14 10.63
C ASN A 114 -1.81 -18.01 9.94
N THR A 115 -3.05 -17.79 10.39
CA THR A 115 -3.92 -16.71 9.91
C THR A 115 -3.19 -15.36 9.91
N ALA A 116 -2.28 -15.13 10.87
CA ALA A 116 -1.48 -13.92 10.94
C ALA A 116 -0.49 -13.76 9.77
N LEU A 117 0.09 -14.85 9.25
CA LEU A 117 0.99 -14.81 8.10
C LEU A 117 0.22 -14.48 6.82
N ILE A 118 -0.89 -15.18 6.61
CA ILE A 118 -1.73 -15.01 5.42
C ILE A 118 -2.25 -13.58 5.34
N ILE A 119 -2.81 -13.05 6.45
CA ILE A 119 -3.34 -11.68 6.50
C ILE A 119 -2.25 -10.64 6.23
N ARG A 120 -1.04 -10.81 6.76
CA ARG A 120 0.03 -9.83 6.55
C ARG A 120 0.49 -9.78 5.09
N VAL A 121 0.73 -10.93 4.49
CA VAL A 121 1.20 -10.99 3.10
C VAL A 121 0.10 -10.55 2.13
N SER A 122 -1.14 -10.99 2.33
CA SER A 122 -2.27 -10.58 1.48
C SER A 122 -2.58 -9.09 1.60
N LEU A 123 -2.51 -8.51 2.79
CA LEU A 123 -2.68 -7.07 2.99
C LEU A 123 -1.56 -6.29 2.31
N GLY A 124 -0.30 -6.72 2.44
CA GLY A 124 0.84 -6.09 1.77
C GLY A 124 0.69 -6.08 0.25
N VAL A 125 0.38 -7.25 -0.34
CA VAL A 125 0.10 -7.35 -1.77
C VAL A 125 -1.09 -6.48 -2.18
N GLY A 126 -2.19 -6.50 -1.41
CA GLY A 126 -3.36 -5.69 -1.68
C GLY A 126 -3.05 -4.19 -1.70
N CYS A 127 -2.26 -3.70 -0.75
CA CYS A 127 -1.85 -2.30 -0.71
C CYS A 127 -1.01 -1.91 -1.93
N HIS A 128 -0.06 -2.75 -2.36
CA HIS A 128 0.75 -2.48 -3.55
C HIS A 128 -0.06 -2.54 -4.85
N VAL A 129 -1.00 -3.46 -4.98
CA VAL A 129 -1.81 -3.58 -6.22
C VAL A 129 -2.83 -2.45 -6.33
N LEU A 130 -3.42 -2.01 -5.21
CA LEU A 130 -4.41 -0.93 -5.21
C LEU A 130 -3.78 0.46 -5.40
N LEU A 131 -2.54 0.64 -4.96
CA LEU A 131 -1.73 1.85 -5.13
C LEU A 131 -0.35 1.46 -5.66
N PRO A 132 -0.27 1.16 -6.98
CA PRO A 132 0.95 0.72 -7.64
C PRO A 132 1.93 1.87 -7.92
#